data_AF-A0A3C0HNA6-F1
#
_entry.id   AF-A0A3C0HNA6-F1
#
_cell.length_a   1.000
_cell.length_b   1.000
_cell.length_c   1.000
_cell.angle_alpha   90.00
_cell.angle_beta   90.00
_cell.angle_gamma   90.00
#
_symmetry.space_group_name_H-M   'P 1'
#
loop_
_entity.id
_entity.type
_entity.pdbx_description
1 polymer ?
#
loop_
_entity_poly.entity_id
_entity_poly.type
_entity_poly.pdbx_seq_one_letter_code
_entity_poly.pdbx_strand_id
1 'polypeptide(L)'
;IDVLRSPSVHHPSPDPGALFAFVQEHGLGRSGLTYDQPMSSAFMRFCTSIIDDAGLTDPIPERAMRIGSAGDHLRIETSGGSLLAERLVVASNPHRRQIPSWVVPLLGCAGPTINHAADIDLRSLSDLSGQRVVIVGGGLSAGHLAVGACARGAAVHLVARRPLMVRSFDTDPGWLGPKHLRAFDATESPTQRLAQASAARGGGTMPDWMVNRLHELAAEGRLCIRAGVPIATADTINGHYELTLADNTTITGDLLWLATGTIPDLRSLRALSPVLPDIATVDGYPVPDHDLRIGRHPVHVMGRLATLELGPAAGNLWGARMAARRITHAITGVDFEAIPAGPGSGRGRFSRR
;
A
#
# COMPACT_ATOMS: atom_id res chain seq x y z
N ILE A 1 14.47 -4.68 11.52
CA ILE A 1 14.91 -3.60 10.59
C ILE A 1 13.65 -2.91 10.09
N ASP A 2 13.56 -1.59 10.25
CA ASP A 2 12.44 -0.77 9.79
C ASP A 2 12.88 0.10 8.61
N VAL A 3 12.64 -0.42 7.40
CA VAL A 3 13.08 0.15 6.13
C VAL A 3 11.91 0.16 5.16
N LEU A 4 11.96 1.07 4.19
CA LEU A 4 11.06 1.00 3.06
C LEU A 4 11.36 -0.23 2.20
N ARG A 5 10.36 -0.65 1.43
CA ARG A 5 10.58 -1.62 0.34
C ARG A 5 11.10 -0.94 -0.94
N SER A 6 10.76 0.33 -1.15
CA SER A 6 11.19 1.10 -2.31
C SER A 6 12.65 1.56 -2.17
N PRO A 7 13.41 1.65 -3.27
CA PRO A 7 14.77 2.21 -3.26
C PRO A 7 14.75 3.72 -3.00
N SER A 8 15.91 4.29 -2.67
CA SER A 8 16.06 5.69 -2.30
C SER A 8 15.59 6.68 -3.37
N VAL A 9 15.70 6.35 -4.64
CA VAL A 9 15.28 7.23 -5.76
C VAL A 9 13.74 7.35 -5.91
N HIS A 10 12.96 6.55 -5.20
CA HIS A 10 11.50 6.61 -5.22
C HIS A 10 10.99 7.41 -4.03
N HIS A 11 10.77 8.71 -4.23
CA HIS A 11 10.33 9.64 -3.21
C HIS A 11 9.59 10.84 -3.84
N PRO A 12 8.97 11.73 -3.03
CA PRO A 12 8.20 12.86 -3.55
C PRO A 12 9.01 13.95 -4.28
N SER A 13 10.29 14.16 -3.93
CA SER A 13 11.11 15.19 -4.58
C SER A 13 11.29 14.92 -6.09
N PRO A 14 11.30 15.99 -6.94
CA PRO A 14 11.58 15.86 -8.36
C PRO A 14 13.04 15.47 -8.64
N ASP A 15 13.99 15.81 -7.77
CA ASP A 15 15.40 15.44 -7.89
C ASP A 15 15.63 14.01 -7.34
N PRO A 16 15.99 13.02 -8.17
CA PRO A 16 16.18 11.63 -7.74
C PRO A 16 17.30 11.43 -6.71
N GLY A 17 18.23 12.39 -6.56
CA GLY A 17 19.31 12.34 -5.58
C GLY A 17 18.93 12.92 -4.21
N ALA A 18 17.77 13.58 -4.08
CA ALA A 18 17.46 14.42 -2.93
C ALA A 18 17.41 13.67 -1.60
N LEU A 19 16.80 12.47 -1.56
CA LEU A 19 16.77 11.68 -0.31
C LEU A 19 18.17 11.20 0.09
N PHE A 20 18.99 10.81 -0.88
CA PHE A 20 20.36 10.38 -0.59
C PHE A 20 21.18 11.55 -0.03
N ALA A 21 21.10 12.73 -0.66
CA ALA A 21 21.76 13.94 -0.18
C ALA A 21 21.29 14.31 1.23
N PHE A 22 19.97 14.29 1.46
CA PHE A 22 19.38 14.59 2.77
C PHE A 22 19.87 13.64 3.87
N VAL A 23 19.92 12.33 3.59
CA VAL A 23 20.43 11.31 4.52
C VAL A 23 21.89 11.58 4.89
N GLN A 24 22.73 11.95 3.91
CA GLN A 24 24.14 12.26 4.15
C GLN A 24 24.33 13.55 4.95
N GLU A 25 23.67 14.63 4.53
CA GLU A 25 23.76 15.95 5.18
C GLU A 25 23.35 15.90 6.66
N HIS A 26 22.34 15.10 6.99
CA HIS A 26 21.81 14.98 8.35
C HIS A 26 22.42 13.81 9.13
N GLY A 27 23.41 13.10 8.57
CA GLY A 27 24.09 11.97 9.22
C GLY A 27 23.13 10.84 9.62
N LEU A 28 22.13 10.54 8.79
CA LEU A 28 21.12 9.53 9.10
C LEU A 28 21.60 8.11 8.79
N GLY A 29 21.10 7.15 9.56
CA GLY A 29 21.43 5.73 9.38
C GLY A 29 20.99 5.20 8.01
N ARG A 30 21.83 4.32 7.45
CA ARG A 30 21.59 3.55 6.23
C ARG A 30 21.20 2.12 6.59
N SER A 31 20.46 1.44 5.72
CA SER A 31 20.01 0.07 6.05
C SER A 31 21.12 -0.96 5.88
N GLY A 32 22.08 -0.71 4.97
CA GLY A 32 23.16 -1.68 4.68
C GLY A 32 22.67 -2.95 3.96
N LEU A 33 21.42 -2.97 3.50
CA LEU A 33 20.85 -4.05 2.71
C LEU A 33 21.32 -3.97 1.25
N THR A 34 21.09 -5.03 0.47
CA THR A 34 21.52 -5.16 -0.93
C THR A 34 21.15 -3.98 -1.84
N TYR A 35 20.03 -3.29 -1.57
CA TYR A 35 19.58 -2.11 -2.33
C TYR A 35 19.59 -0.82 -1.49
N ASP A 36 20.17 -0.89 -0.29
CA ASP A 36 20.24 0.17 0.71
C ASP A 36 18.94 0.96 0.83
N GLN A 37 17.82 0.24 0.98
CA GLN A 37 16.53 0.88 1.12
C GLN A 37 16.56 1.86 2.31
N PRO A 38 15.95 3.05 2.17
CA PRO A 38 16.01 4.05 3.22
C PRO A 38 15.31 3.54 4.48
N MET A 39 15.87 3.89 5.63
CA MET A 39 15.21 3.70 6.92
C MET A 39 13.89 4.47 6.93
N SER A 40 12.81 3.87 7.45
CA SER A 40 11.49 4.52 7.48
C SER A 40 11.52 5.87 8.19
N SER A 41 12.30 5.99 9.27
CA SER A 41 12.50 7.24 10.01
C SER A 41 13.19 8.33 9.19
N ALA A 42 14.21 7.98 8.39
CA ALA A 42 14.91 8.92 7.53
C ALA A 42 14.00 9.42 6.39
N PHE A 43 13.23 8.51 5.80
CA PHE A 43 12.24 8.87 4.79
C PHE A 43 11.14 9.80 5.33
N MET A 44 10.63 9.53 6.54
CA MET A 44 9.64 10.40 7.18
C MET A 44 10.17 11.80 7.42
N ARG A 45 11.40 11.93 7.96
CA ARG A 45 12.05 13.24 8.15
C ARG A 45 12.24 14.00 6.84
N PHE A 46 12.64 13.30 5.78
CA PHE A 46 12.76 13.88 4.44
C PHE A 46 11.42 14.40 3.92
N CYS A 47 10.35 13.60 4.03
CA CYS A 47 9.00 14.03 3.63
C CYS A 47 8.52 15.25 4.43
N THR A 48 8.79 15.30 5.74
CA THR A 48 8.49 16.48 6.57
C THR A 48 9.21 17.72 6.03
N SER A 49 10.51 17.64 5.73
CA SER A 49 11.24 18.80 5.18
C SER A 49 10.68 19.29 3.85
N ILE A 50 10.24 18.37 2.97
CA ILE A 50 9.60 18.74 1.70
C ILE A 50 8.29 19.49 1.93
N ILE A 51 7.48 19.04 2.90
CA ILE A 51 6.21 19.67 3.24
C ILE A 51 6.44 21.08 3.79
N ASP A 52 7.42 21.21 4.69
CA ASP A 52 7.78 22.49 5.31
C ASP A 52 8.31 23.49 4.25
N ASP A 53 9.18 23.02 3.35
CA ASP A 53 9.77 23.85 2.27
C ASP A 53 8.74 24.25 1.20
N ALA A 54 7.70 23.43 0.98
CA ALA A 54 6.70 23.67 -0.04
C ALA A 54 5.70 24.78 0.33
N GLY A 55 5.66 25.22 1.59
CA GLY A 55 4.73 26.25 2.05
C GLY A 55 3.26 25.86 1.86
N LEU A 56 2.95 24.58 2.04
CA LEU A 56 1.58 24.06 1.91
C LEU A 56 0.71 24.59 3.05
N THR A 57 -0.56 24.85 2.75
CA THR A 57 -1.56 25.09 3.80
C THR A 57 -1.65 23.87 4.70
N ASP A 58 -1.76 24.10 6.01
CA ASP A 58 -1.89 23.03 6.99
C ASP A 58 -3.04 22.07 6.65
N PRO A 59 -2.85 20.75 6.81
CA PRO A 59 -3.89 19.78 6.55
C PRO A 59 -5.05 19.97 7.53
N ILE A 60 -6.27 19.98 7.01
CA ILE A 60 -7.49 20.01 7.83
C ILE A 60 -7.83 18.56 8.21
N PRO A 61 -7.83 18.19 9.50
CA PRO A 61 -8.06 16.80 9.97
C PRO A 61 -9.56 16.45 9.95
N GLU A 62 -10.23 16.71 8.84
CA GLU A 62 -11.66 16.49 8.67
C GLU A 62 -11.95 15.33 7.72
N ARG A 63 -12.99 14.57 8.04
CA ARG A 63 -13.43 13.46 7.20
C ARG A 63 -14.41 13.96 6.14
N ALA A 64 -14.09 13.77 4.87
CA ALA A 64 -15.06 13.97 3.79
C ALA A 64 -16.23 12.97 3.95
N MET A 65 -17.45 13.51 3.99
CA MET A 65 -18.69 12.74 4.16
C MET A 65 -19.44 12.61 2.85
N ARG A 66 -19.43 13.66 2.02
CA ARG A 66 -20.13 13.70 0.73
C ARG A 66 -19.43 14.67 -0.22
N ILE A 67 -19.25 14.26 -1.46
CA ILE A 67 -18.59 15.01 -2.53
C ILE A 67 -19.51 14.98 -3.73
N GLY A 68 -19.96 16.14 -4.18
CA GLY A 68 -20.87 16.29 -5.31
C GLY A 68 -20.51 17.46 -6.19
N SER A 69 -21.06 17.49 -7.40
CA SER A 69 -20.92 18.63 -8.30
C SER A 69 -21.65 19.87 -7.75
N ALA A 70 -21.03 21.03 -7.94
CA ALA A 70 -21.56 22.36 -7.64
C ALA A 70 -21.19 23.32 -8.79
N GLY A 71 -21.87 23.19 -9.92
CA GLY A 71 -21.49 23.88 -11.17
C GLY A 71 -20.13 23.38 -11.65
N ASP A 72 -19.20 24.30 -11.92
CA ASP A 72 -17.82 24.00 -12.33
C ASP A 72 -16.91 23.55 -11.17
N HIS A 73 -17.45 23.45 -9.96
CA HIS A 73 -16.73 23.08 -8.75
C HIS A 73 -17.25 21.77 -8.16
N LEU A 74 -16.55 21.29 -7.13
CA LEU A 74 -16.98 20.24 -6.23
C LEU A 74 -17.33 20.85 -4.88
N ARG A 75 -18.51 20.50 -4.36
CA ARG A 75 -18.85 20.71 -2.96
C ARG A 75 -18.44 19.47 -2.17
N ILE A 76 -17.58 19.69 -1.17
CA ILE A 76 -17.11 18.68 -0.23
C ILE A 76 -17.75 19.00 1.12
N GLU A 77 -18.68 18.16 1.56
CA GLU A 77 -19.20 18.17 2.91
C GLU A 77 -18.26 17.33 3.78
N THR A 78 -17.83 17.90 4.90
CA THR A 78 -16.91 17.28 5.83
C THR A 78 -17.54 17.17 7.21
N SER A 79 -16.82 16.56 8.16
CA SER A 79 -17.23 16.55 9.57
C SER A 79 -17.17 17.93 10.25
N GLY A 80 -16.48 18.91 9.67
CA GLY A 80 -16.29 20.25 10.24
C GLY A 80 -16.95 21.39 9.46
N GLY A 81 -17.47 21.13 8.26
CA GLY A 81 -18.13 22.16 7.46
C GLY A 81 -18.29 21.77 5.99
N SER A 82 -18.27 22.77 5.12
CA SER A 82 -18.32 22.58 3.68
C SER A 82 -17.21 23.36 2.99
N LEU A 83 -16.55 22.71 2.04
CA LEU A 83 -15.52 23.28 1.19
C LEU A 83 -15.99 23.29 -0.27
N LEU A 84 -15.55 24.29 -1.00
CA LEU A 84 -15.63 24.31 -2.47
C LEU A 84 -14.23 24.11 -3.02
N ALA A 85 -14.13 23.23 -4.02
CA ALA A 85 -12.86 22.95 -4.68
C ALA A 85 -13.06 22.92 -6.20
N GLU A 86 -12.18 23.58 -6.95
CA GLU A 86 -12.14 23.48 -8.41
C GLU A 86 -11.68 22.09 -8.88
N ARG A 87 -10.84 21.43 -8.08
CA ARG A 87 -10.22 20.14 -8.38
C ARG A 87 -10.12 19.30 -7.11
N LEU A 88 -10.29 17.99 -7.25
CA LEU A 88 -10.09 17.03 -6.17
C LEU A 88 -9.08 15.96 -6.59
N VAL A 89 -8.10 15.66 -5.74
CA VAL A 89 -7.20 14.52 -5.91
C VAL A 89 -7.48 13.48 -4.83
N VAL A 90 -7.84 12.26 -5.23
CA VAL A 90 -8.08 11.15 -4.32
C VAL A 90 -6.77 10.37 -4.12
N ALA A 91 -6.12 10.63 -2.99
CA ALA A 91 -4.85 9.99 -2.58
C ALA A 91 -4.98 9.07 -1.37
N SER A 92 -6.21 8.72 -0.95
CA SER A 92 -6.49 7.94 0.26
C SER A 92 -6.41 6.41 0.07
N ASN A 93 -6.10 5.94 -1.14
CA ASN A 93 -6.05 4.51 -1.50
C ASN A 93 -7.30 3.72 -1.02
N PRO A 94 -8.53 4.12 -1.39
CA PRO A 94 -9.73 3.42 -0.92
C PRO A 94 -9.74 1.96 -1.40
N HIS A 95 -10.07 1.07 -0.47
CA HIS A 95 -9.94 -0.37 -0.67
C HIS A 95 -10.90 -1.13 0.23
N ARG A 96 -11.20 -2.36 -0.19
CA ARG A 96 -11.82 -3.38 0.66
C ARG A 96 -10.79 -4.39 1.15
N ARG A 97 -11.06 -5.00 2.30
CA ARG A 97 -10.24 -6.07 2.86
C ARG A 97 -10.47 -7.36 2.07
N GLN A 98 -9.42 -8.12 1.82
CA GLN A 98 -9.56 -9.43 1.20
C GLN A 98 -9.78 -10.47 2.30
N ILE A 99 -11.02 -10.89 2.51
CA ILE A 99 -11.37 -11.89 3.53
C ILE A 99 -11.49 -13.26 2.84
N PRO A 100 -10.75 -14.30 3.27
CA PRO A 100 -10.92 -15.65 2.75
C PRO A 100 -12.35 -16.17 2.98
N SER A 101 -12.88 -16.95 2.05
CA SER A 101 -14.25 -17.47 2.13
C SER A 101 -14.50 -18.30 3.39
N TRP A 102 -13.52 -19.10 3.82
CA TRP A 102 -13.62 -19.92 5.04
C TRP A 102 -13.70 -19.08 6.33
N VAL A 103 -13.29 -17.81 6.30
CA VAL A 103 -13.41 -16.90 7.45
C VAL A 103 -14.82 -16.34 7.57
N VAL A 104 -15.55 -16.20 6.45
CA VAL A 104 -16.87 -15.54 6.43
C VAL A 104 -17.86 -16.15 7.43
N PRO A 105 -17.99 -17.49 7.56
CA PRO A 105 -18.86 -18.09 8.57
C PRO A 105 -18.47 -17.82 10.02
N LEU A 106 -17.24 -17.41 10.29
CA LEU A 106 -16.74 -17.12 11.65
C LEU A 106 -17.02 -15.67 12.08
N LEU A 107 -17.32 -14.79 11.13
CA LEU A 107 -17.52 -13.37 11.42
C LEU A 107 -18.83 -13.17 12.19
N GLY A 108 -18.75 -12.51 13.35
CA GLY A 108 -19.92 -12.23 14.20
C GLY A 108 -20.34 -13.40 15.10
N CYS A 109 -19.66 -14.54 15.03
CA CYS A 109 -19.83 -15.63 15.98
C CYS A 109 -19.12 -15.32 17.31
N ALA A 110 -19.62 -15.91 18.41
CA ALA A 110 -18.89 -15.90 19.67
C ALA A 110 -17.61 -16.74 19.52
N GLY A 111 -16.45 -16.12 19.73
CA GLY A 111 -15.16 -16.77 19.53
C GLY A 111 -13.99 -15.81 19.75
N PRO A 112 -12.76 -16.30 19.52
CA PRO A 112 -11.56 -15.47 19.63
C PRO A 112 -11.53 -14.33 18.60
N THR A 113 -10.66 -13.34 18.80
CA THR A 113 -10.69 -12.15 17.95
C THR A 113 -10.08 -12.41 16.57
N ILE A 114 -10.81 -12.01 15.51
CA ILE A 114 -10.32 -11.96 14.13
C ILE A 114 -10.02 -10.51 13.78
N ASN A 115 -8.76 -10.21 13.45
CA ASN A 115 -8.36 -8.88 12.99
C ASN A 115 -7.73 -8.95 11.60
N HIS A 116 -8.05 -7.98 10.76
CA HIS A 116 -7.32 -7.80 9.51
C HIS A 116 -6.04 -7.00 9.78
N ALA A 117 -4.96 -7.26 9.04
CA ALA A 117 -3.68 -6.57 9.19
C ALA A 117 -3.77 -5.04 9.11
N ALA A 118 -4.81 -4.51 8.46
CA ALA A 118 -5.08 -3.07 8.36
C ALA A 118 -5.52 -2.43 9.69
N ASP A 119 -5.99 -3.24 10.65
CA ASP A 119 -6.50 -2.78 11.95
C ASP A 119 -5.54 -3.06 13.10
N ILE A 120 -4.42 -3.72 12.80
CA ILE A 120 -3.44 -4.12 13.81
C ILE A 120 -2.31 -3.09 13.78
N ASP A 121 -2.24 -2.27 14.83
CA ASP A 121 -1.05 -1.47 15.12
C ASP A 121 -0.18 -2.20 16.12
N LEU A 122 0.90 -2.84 15.65
CA LEU A 122 1.84 -3.54 16.54
C LEU A 122 2.34 -2.61 17.66
N ARG A 123 2.51 -1.30 17.41
CA ARG A 123 3.07 -0.36 18.40
C ARG A 123 2.16 -0.16 19.61
N SER A 124 0.85 -0.36 19.44
CA SER A 124 -0.12 -0.24 20.54
C SER A 124 -0.43 -1.57 21.23
N LEU A 125 0.01 -2.69 20.66
CA LEU A 125 -0.17 -4.00 21.30
C LEU A 125 0.74 -4.15 22.52
N SER A 126 0.13 -4.57 23.62
CA SER A 126 0.80 -5.00 24.85
C SER A 126 1.56 -6.32 24.68
N ASP A 127 2.07 -6.84 25.79
CA ASP A 127 2.60 -8.20 25.86
C ASP A 127 1.55 -9.23 25.40
N LEU A 128 2.01 -10.23 24.65
CA LEU A 128 1.23 -11.34 24.11
C LEU A 128 1.74 -12.69 24.64
N SER A 129 2.47 -12.70 25.77
CA SER A 129 3.00 -13.93 26.35
C SER A 129 1.87 -14.89 26.70
N GLY A 130 2.06 -16.17 26.39
CA GLY A 130 1.05 -17.22 26.58
C GLY A 130 -0.04 -17.26 25.51
N GLN A 131 -0.09 -16.31 24.57
CA GLN A 131 -1.04 -16.33 23.45
C GLN A 131 -0.46 -17.02 22.22
N ARG A 132 -1.32 -17.74 21.49
CA ARG A 132 -1.04 -18.35 20.19
C ARG A 132 -1.68 -17.51 19.09
N VAL A 133 -0.85 -16.88 18.27
CA VAL A 133 -1.30 -16.02 17.17
C VAL A 133 -1.17 -16.77 15.85
N VAL A 134 -2.29 -16.98 15.16
CA VAL A 134 -2.28 -17.51 13.79
C VAL A 134 -2.36 -16.35 12.81
N ILE A 135 -1.35 -16.23 11.95
CA ILE A 135 -1.24 -15.19 10.93
C ILE A 135 -1.43 -15.84 9.57
N VAL A 136 -2.44 -15.39 8.82
CA VAL A 136 -2.76 -15.91 7.49
C VAL A 136 -2.28 -14.93 6.43
N GLY A 137 -1.24 -15.31 5.68
CA GLY A 137 -0.68 -14.47 4.62
C GLY A 137 0.77 -14.81 4.28
N GLY A 138 1.19 -14.47 3.05
CA GLY A 138 2.56 -14.72 2.57
C GLY A 138 3.27 -13.49 2.03
N GLY A 139 2.75 -12.29 2.33
CA GLY A 139 3.35 -11.01 1.92
C GLY A 139 3.97 -10.26 3.09
N LEU A 140 4.72 -9.19 2.80
CA LEU A 140 5.50 -8.42 3.77
C LEU A 140 4.74 -8.04 5.07
N SER A 141 3.45 -7.66 4.98
CA SER A 141 2.63 -7.40 6.17
C SER A 141 2.53 -8.61 7.11
N ALA A 142 2.40 -9.83 6.58
CA ALA A 142 2.38 -11.06 7.38
C ALA A 142 3.74 -11.28 8.09
N GLY A 143 4.85 -10.95 7.41
CA GLY A 143 6.19 -11.02 7.99
C GLY A 143 6.38 -10.06 9.15
N HIS A 144 5.99 -8.78 8.97
CA HIS A 144 6.04 -7.79 10.05
C HIS A 144 5.16 -8.17 11.24
N LEU A 145 3.95 -8.67 10.99
CA LEU A 145 3.07 -9.15 12.06
C LEU A 145 3.66 -10.35 12.80
N ALA A 146 4.27 -11.31 12.10
CA ALA A 146 4.90 -12.47 12.71
C ALA A 146 6.08 -12.09 13.59
N VAL A 147 7.00 -11.26 13.06
CA VAL A 147 8.14 -10.72 13.83
C VAL A 147 7.65 -9.91 15.03
N GLY A 148 6.65 -9.05 14.83
CA GLY A 148 6.09 -8.19 15.87
C GLY A 148 5.38 -8.95 16.99
N ALA A 149 4.64 -10.01 16.66
CA ALA A 149 4.00 -10.90 17.63
C ALA A 149 5.03 -11.72 18.41
N CYS A 150 6.02 -12.32 17.73
CA CYS A 150 7.11 -13.05 18.38
C CYS A 150 7.86 -12.15 19.38
N ALA A 151 8.15 -10.90 18.99
CA ALA A 151 8.82 -9.91 19.85
C ALA A 151 8.01 -9.56 21.11
N ARG A 152 6.70 -9.83 21.13
CA ARG A 152 5.79 -9.64 22.27
C ARG A 152 5.50 -10.94 23.03
N GLY A 153 6.30 -11.99 22.83
CA GLY A 153 6.18 -13.23 23.60
C GLY A 153 5.12 -14.22 23.11
N ALA A 154 4.39 -13.92 22.03
CA ALA A 154 3.43 -14.87 21.46
C ALA A 154 4.13 -16.08 20.81
N ALA A 155 3.47 -17.24 20.88
CA ALA A 155 3.74 -18.37 20.01
C ALA A 155 3.01 -18.13 18.67
N VAL A 156 3.75 -18.14 17.55
CA VAL A 156 3.17 -17.71 16.26
C VAL A 156 3.10 -18.87 15.26
N HIS A 157 1.96 -19.00 14.59
CA HIS A 157 1.82 -19.79 13.36
C HIS A 157 1.66 -18.85 12.17
N LEU A 158 2.61 -18.87 11.23
CA LEU A 158 2.48 -18.18 9.95
C LEU A 158 2.01 -19.17 8.90
N VAL A 159 0.78 -19.01 8.42
CA VAL A 159 0.15 -19.90 7.44
C VAL A 159 -0.01 -19.20 6.10
N ALA A 160 0.56 -19.80 5.05
CA ALA A 160 0.50 -19.27 3.70
C ALA A 160 0.09 -20.35 2.70
N ARG A 161 -0.92 -20.07 1.88
CA ARG A 161 -1.41 -20.98 0.83
C ARG A 161 -0.40 -21.30 -0.28
N ARG A 162 0.69 -20.54 -0.37
CA ARG A 162 1.79 -20.72 -1.33
C ARG A 162 3.11 -20.76 -0.53
N PRO A 163 4.20 -21.28 -1.12
CA PRO A 163 5.54 -21.01 -0.59
C PRO A 163 5.75 -19.50 -0.35
N LEU A 164 6.61 -19.16 0.61
CA LEU A 164 6.99 -17.76 0.83
C LEU A 164 7.75 -17.26 -0.41
N MET A 165 7.14 -16.32 -1.14
CA MET A 165 7.69 -15.82 -2.40
C MET A 165 8.65 -14.67 -2.13
N VAL A 166 9.93 -14.86 -2.46
CA VAL A 166 10.98 -13.86 -2.28
C VAL A 166 11.01 -12.87 -3.45
N ARG A 167 10.84 -11.56 -3.18
CA ARG A 167 11.07 -10.45 -4.11
C ARG A 167 11.51 -9.20 -3.36
N SER A 168 12.57 -8.55 -3.83
CA SER A 168 13.05 -7.28 -3.27
C SER A 168 12.01 -6.15 -3.37
N PHE A 169 11.30 -6.08 -4.51
CA PHE A 169 10.34 -5.01 -4.82
C PHE A 169 8.93 -5.54 -5.10
N ASP A 170 7.95 -4.63 -5.08
CA ASP A 170 6.53 -4.97 -5.32
C ASP A 170 6.25 -5.45 -6.75
N THR A 171 7.03 -4.96 -7.71
CA THR A 171 6.93 -5.31 -9.13
C THR A 171 8.33 -5.49 -9.71
N ASP A 172 8.43 -6.23 -10.82
CA ASP A 172 9.67 -6.28 -11.61
C ASP A 172 10.09 -4.85 -12.04
N PRO A 173 11.37 -4.47 -11.92
CA PRO A 173 11.84 -3.12 -12.28
C PRO A 173 11.52 -2.69 -13.72
N GLY A 174 11.31 -3.64 -14.66
CA GLY A 174 10.87 -3.33 -16.02
C GLY A 174 9.50 -2.66 -16.09
N TRP A 175 8.69 -2.73 -15.03
CA TRP A 175 7.40 -2.02 -14.90
C TRP A 175 7.55 -0.56 -14.46
N LEU A 176 8.76 -0.11 -14.14
CA LEU A 176 9.06 1.27 -13.74
C LEU A 176 9.49 2.15 -14.93
N GLY A 177 9.25 1.66 -16.15
CA GLY A 177 9.68 2.31 -17.38
C GLY A 177 9.14 1.61 -18.63
N PRO A 178 9.60 2.04 -19.82
CA PRO A 178 8.98 1.66 -21.10
C PRO A 178 9.09 0.18 -21.44
N LYS A 179 9.97 -0.59 -20.79
CA LYS A 179 10.22 -2.01 -21.09
C LYS A 179 8.93 -2.83 -21.04
N HIS A 180 8.15 -2.72 -19.96
CA HIS A 180 6.85 -3.38 -19.85
C HIS A 180 5.69 -2.42 -20.06
N LEU A 181 5.87 -1.12 -19.79
CA LEU A 181 4.78 -0.15 -19.93
C LEU A 181 4.35 0.08 -21.39
N ARG A 182 5.23 -0.01 -22.39
CA ARG A 182 4.81 0.13 -23.81
C ARG A 182 3.73 -0.88 -24.23
N ALA A 183 3.90 -2.14 -23.85
CA ALA A 183 2.92 -3.18 -24.16
C ALA A 183 1.64 -3.03 -23.34
N PHE A 184 1.78 -2.58 -22.09
CA PHE A 184 0.65 -2.29 -21.21
C PHE A 184 -0.20 -1.13 -21.73
N ASP A 185 0.44 -0.05 -22.20
CA ASP A 185 -0.22 1.14 -22.74
C ASP A 185 -0.88 0.86 -24.09
N ALA A 186 -0.36 -0.11 -24.86
CA ALA A 186 -0.99 -0.60 -26.09
C ALA A 186 -2.23 -1.48 -25.84
N THR A 187 -2.51 -1.85 -24.59
CA THR A 187 -3.67 -2.69 -24.25
C THR A 187 -4.91 -1.81 -24.02
N GLU A 188 -5.87 -1.84 -24.94
CA GLU A 188 -7.07 -1.00 -24.85
C GLU A 188 -8.06 -1.46 -23.75
N SER A 189 -8.22 -2.77 -23.56
CA SER A 189 -9.22 -3.32 -22.63
C SER A 189 -8.84 -3.07 -21.18
N PRO A 190 -9.66 -2.33 -20.39
CA PRO A 190 -9.35 -2.07 -18.98
C PRO A 190 -9.27 -3.35 -18.14
N THR A 191 -10.08 -4.37 -18.45
CA THR A 191 -10.02 -5.68 -17.80
C THR A 191 -8.71 -6.42 -18.08
N GLN A 192 -8.21 -6.35 -19.33
CA GLN A 192 -6.91 -6.94 -19.67
C GLN A 192 -5.75 -6.18 -19.01
N ARG A 193 -5.80 -4.83 -18.98
CA ARG A 193 -4.84 -4.01 -18.21
C ARG A 193 -4.83 -4.43 -16.74
N LEU A 194 -6.01 -4.59 -16.13
CA LEU A 194 -6.09 -5.03 -14.73
C LEU A 194 -5.49 -6.42 -14.50
N ALA A 195 -5.74 -7.37 -15.41
CA ALA A 195 -5.19 -8.71 -15.35
C ALA A 195 -3.65 -8.70 -15.46
N GLN A 196 -3.10 -7.95 -16.42
CA GLN A 196 -1.65 -7.76 -16.57
C GLN A 196 -1.01 -7.16 -15.31
N ALA A 197 -1.61 -6.09 -14.78
CA ALA A 197 -1.10 -5.43 -13.58
C ALA A 197 -1.16 -6.35 -12.35
N SER A 198 -2.23 -7.14 -12.22
CA SER A 198 -2.38 -8.11 -11.13
C SER A 198 -1.36 -9.24 -11.23
N ALA A 199 -1.12 -9.76 -12.43
CA ALA A 199 -0.10 -10.78 -12.70
C ALA A 199 1.31 -10.27 -12.39
N ALA A 200 1.63 -9.03 -12.78
CA ALA A 200 2.91 -8.39 -12.50
C ALA A 200 3.22 -8.29 -11.00
N ARG A 201 2.21 -7.91 -10.19
CA ARG A 201 2.36 -7.88 -8.71
C ARG A 201 2.54 -9.27 -8.11
N GLY A 202 1.86 -10.30 -8.64
CA GLY A 202 2.09 -11.70 -8.23
C GLY A 202 1.64 -12.07 -6.80
N GLY A 203 0.83 -11.22 -6.17
CA GLY A 203 0.31 -11.41 -4.81
C GLY A 203 1.33 -11.12 -3.70
N GLY A 204 1.11 -11.71 -2.51
CA GLY A 204 1.99 -11.53 -1.35
C GLY A 204 3.40 -12.04 -1.62
N THR A 205 4.38 -11.16 -1.42
CA THR A 205 5.82 -11.43 -1.53
C THR A 205 6.55 -10.72 -0.39
N MET A 206 7.76 -11.17 -0.07
CA MET A 206 8.62 -10.58 0.96
C MET A 206 10.04 -10.42 0.41
N PRO A 207 10.81 -9.40 0.85
CA PRO A 207 12.24 -9.34 0.59
C PRO A 207 12.99 -10.45 1.36
N ASP A 208 14.18 -10.77 0.87
CA ASP A 208 15.08 -11.80 1.42
C ASP A 208 15.35 -11.62 2.91
N TRP A 209 15.67 -10.40 3.36
CA TRP A 209 15.94 -10.11 4.76
C TRP A 209 14.77 -10.45 5.69
N MET A 210 13.52 -10.30 5.22
CA MET A 210 12.34 -10.65 6.01
C MET A 210 12.19 -12.16 6.08
N VAL A 211 12.37 -12.86 4.96
CA VAL A 211 12.28 -14.34 4.93
C VAL A 211 13.37 -14.96 5.80
N ASN A 212 14.60 -14.46 5.72
CA ASN A 212 15.71 -14.89 6.59
C ASN A 212 15.35 -14.68 8.07
N ARG A 213 14.80 -13.51 8.41
CA ARG A 213 14.38 -13.23 9.80
C ARG A 213 13.27 -14.15 10.30
N LEU A 214 12.33 -14.54 9.44
CA LEU A 214 11.29 -15.52 9.80
C LEU A 214 11.90 -16.91 10.05
N HIS A 215 12.86 -17.33 9.23
CA HIS A 215 13.55 -18.61 9.43
C HIS A 215 14.42 -18.64 10.70
N GLU A 216 15.08 -17.53 11.06
CA GLU A 216 15.78 -17.40 12.34
C GLU A 216 14.81 -17.59 13.52
N LEU A 217 13.67 -16.89 13.52
CA LEU A 217 12.65 -17.04 14.57
C LEU A 217 12.07 -18.45 14.64
N ALA A 218 11.99 -19.14 13.50
CA ALA A 218 11.57 -20.54 13.46
C ALA A 218 12.62 -21.48 14.05
N ALA A 219 13.91 -21.25 13.77
CA ALA A 219 15.02 -21.99 14.39
C ALA A 219 15.10 -21.73 15.91
N GLU A 220 14.74 -20.53 16.37
CA GLU A 220 14.58 -20.18 17.79
C GLU A 220 13.34 -20.85 18.45
N GLY A 221 12.49 -21.56 17.68
CA GLY A 221 11.27 -22.20 18.18
C GLY A 221 10.12 -21.24 18.49
N ARG A 222 10.23 -19.97 18.10
CA ARG A 222 9.23 -18.91 18.40
C ARG A 222 8.15 -18.79 17.32
N LEU A 223 8.46 -19.28 16.11
CA LEU A 223 7.60 -19.21 14.94
C LEU A 223 7.48 -20.58 14.27
N CYS A 224 6.26 -21.00 13.95
CA CYS A 224 6.01 -22.15 13.09
C CYS A 224 5.54 -21.65 11.71
N ILE A 225 6.30 -21.93 10.66
CA ILE A 225 5.96 -21.54 9.28
C ILE A 225 5.29 -22.72 8.58
N ARG A 226 4.05 -22.52 8.12
CA ARG A 226 3.26 -23.47 7.33
C ARG A 226 2.95 -22.86 5.97
N ALA A 227 3.91 -22.94 5.06
CA ALA A 227 3.80 -22.38 3.72
C ALA A 227 3.51 -23.47 2.68
N GLY A 228 2.74 -23.13 1.65
CA GLY A 228 2.36 -24.05 0.57
C GLY A 228 1.11 -24.87 0.85
N VAL A 229 0.49 -24.71 2.02
CA VAL A 229 -0.70 -25.46 2.42
C VAL A 229 -1.79 -24.48 2.86
N PRO A 230 -2.92 -24.37 2.14
CA PRO A 230 -4.02 -23.51 2.55
C PRO A 230 -4.76 -24.07 3.77
N ILE A 231 -5.43 -23.18 4.52
CA ILE A 231 -6.44 -23.57 5.50
C ILE A 231 -7.67 -24.06 4.74
N ALA A 232 -8.15 -25.26 5.07
CA ALA A 232 -9.30 -25.89 4.47
C ALA A 232 -10.59 -25.57 5.26
N THR A 233 -10.55 -25.75 6.58
CA THR A 233 -11.67 -25.45 7.48
C THR A 233 -11.18 -24.77 8.74
N ALA A 234 -12.11 -24.12 9.43
CA ALA A 234 -11.85 -23.40 10.66
C ALA A 234 -13.09 -23.49 11.53
N ASP A 235 -12.90 -23.90 12.78
CA ASP A 235 -13.93 -24.08 13.78
C ASP A 235 -13.52 -23.41 15.09
N THR A 236 -14.48 -23.23 16.00
CA THR A 236 -14.22 -22.72 17.35
C THR A 236 -14.50 -23.81 18.37
N ILE A 237 -13.48 -24.20 19.14
CA ILE A 237 -13.57 -25.25 20.16
C ILE A 237 -12.99 -24.71 21.46
N ASN A 238 -13.76 -24.80 22.54
CA ASN A 238 -13.35 -24.37 23.89
C ASN A 238 -12.80 -22.93 23.95
N GLY A 239 -13.34 -22.02 23.15
CA GLY A 239 -12.88 -20.62 23.12
C GLY A 239 -11.58 -20.39 22.35
N HIS A 240 -11.14 -21.34 21.52
CA HIS A 240 -9.98 -21.23 20.64
C HIS A 240 -10.39 -21.53 19.19
N TYR A 241 -9.64 -20.98 18.23
CA TYR A 241 -9.73 -21.42 16.85
C TYR A 241 -9.02 -22.74 16.68
N GLU A 242 -9.67 -23.70 16.05
CA GLU A 242 -9.06 -24.89 15.51
C GLU A 242 -9.11 -24.79 13.98
N LEU A 243 -7.95 -24.85 13.34
CA LEU A 243 -7.81 -24.67 11.89
C LEU A 243 -7.21 -25.94 11.31
N THR A 244 -7.92 -26.53 10.36
CA THR A 244 -7.46 -27.71 9.63
C THR A 244 -6.89 -27.27 8.29
N LEU A 245 -5.63 -27.60 8.06
CA LEU A 245 -4.94 -27.35 6.80
C LEU A 245 -5.29 -28.42 5.77
N ALA A 246 -5.08 -28.14 4.49
CA ALA A 246 -5.37 -29.06 3.39
C ALA A 246 -4.53 -30.36 3.42
N ASP A 247 -3.46 -30.41 4.22
CA ASP A 247 -2.67 -31.62 4.48
C ASP A 247 -3.15 -32.40 5.72
N ASN A 248 -4.31 -32.05 6.26
CA ASN A 248 -4.90 -32.57 7.50
C ASN A 248 -4.13 -32.22 8.78
N THR A 249 -3.16 -31.31 8.72
CA THR A 249 -2.57 -30.77 9.94
C THR A 249 -3.57 -29.87 10.66
N THR A 250 -3.74 -30.08 11.96
CA THR A 250 -4.53 -29.19 12.81
C THR A 250 -3.62 -28.23 13.56
N ILE A 251 -4.00 -26.96 13.58
CA ILE A 251 -3.38 -25.94 14.45
C ILE A 251 -4.44 -25.26 15.30
N THR A 252 -4.03 -24.77 16.46
CA THR A 252 -4.91 -24.03 17.36
C THR A 252 -4.40 -22.61 17.59
N GLY A 253 -5.31 -21.67 17.80
CA GLY A 253 -4.98 -20.25 17.96
C GLY A 253 -5.95 -19.51 18.86
N ASP A 254 -5.42 -18.54 19.59
CA ASP A 254 -6.17 -17.63 20.46
C ASP A 254 -6.50 -16.32 19.72
N LEU A 255 -5.70 -15.96 18.72
CA LEU A 255 -5.91 -14.80 17.85
C LEU A 255 -5.74 -15.20 16.39
N LEU A 256 -6.62 -14.71 15.52
CA LEU A 256 -6.53 -14.90 14.08
C LEU A 256 -6.29 -13.58 13.36
N TRP A 257 -5.10 -13.42 12.81
CA TRP A 257 -4.69 -12.22 12.09
C TRP A 257 -4.65 -12.46 10.58
N LEU A 258 -5.47 -11.73 9.84
CA LEU A 258 -5.60 -11.84 8.39
C LEU A 258 -4.67 -10.83 7.71
N ALA A 259 -3.50 -11.30 7.30
CA ALA A 259 -2.56 -10.59 6.44
C ALA A 259 -2.80 -10.92 4.95
N THR A 260 -4.08 -10.96 4.58
CA THR A 260 -4.58 -11.47 3.30
C THR A 260 -4.68 -10.41 2.21
N GLY A 261 -4.30 -9.17 2.52
CA GLY A 261 -4.20 -8.05 1.57
C GLY A 261 -5.50 -7.29 1.38
N THR A 262 -5.46 -6.30 0.50
CA THR A 262 -6.60 -5.43 0.20
C THR A 262 -6.77 -5.27 -1.30
N ILE A 263 -8.01 -5.03 -1.73
CA ILE A 263 -8.36 -4.82 -3.14
C ILE A 263 -8.82 -3.37 -3.30
N PRO A 264 -8.23 -2.58 -4.21
CA PRO A 264 -8.68 -1.22 -4.49
C PRO A 264 -10.14 -1.23 -4.89
N ASP A 265 -10.88 -0.29 -4.34
CA ASP A 265 -12.31 -0.20 -4.58
C ASP A 265 -12.76 1.23 -4.34
N LEU A 266 -13.04 1.96 -5.42
CA LEU A 266 -13.46 3.35 -5.38
C LEU A 266 -14.73 3.53 -4.51
N ARG A 267 -15.62 2.52 -4.50
CA ARG A 267 -16.85 2.54 -3.70
C ARG A 267 -16.60 2.53 -2.20
N SER A 268 -15.39 2.15 -1.77
CA SER A 268 -14.99 2.23 -0.36
C SER A 268 -14.85 3.69 0.10
N LEU A 269 -14.63 4.63 -0.82
CA LEU A 269 -14.71 6.06 -0.55
C LEU A 269 -16.16 6.54 -0.68
N ARG A 270 -16.97 6.27 0.35
CA ARG A 270 -18.42 6.57 0.36
C ARG A 270 -18.74 8.04 0.08
N ALA A 271 -17.82 8.96 0.38
CA ALA A 271 -17.99 10.38 0.09
C ALA A 271 -18.21 10.65 -1.41
N LEU A 272 -17.65 9.84 -2.31
CA LEU A 272 -17.84 9.99 -3.75
C LEU A 272 -19.17 9.44 -4.27
N SER A 273 -20.01 8.81 -3.43
CA SER A 273 -21.27 8.20 -3.87
C SER A 273 -22.13 9.05 -4.82
N PRO A 274 -22.23 10.39 -4.65
CA PRO A 274 -23.00 11.23 -5.55
C PRO A 274 -22.46 11.29 -6.99
N VAL A 275 -21.16 11.07 -7.19
CA VAL A 275 -20.49 11.13 -8.50
C VAL A 275 -20.11 9.75 -9.05
N LEU A 276 -20.16 8.69 -8.22
CA LEU A 276 -19.86 7.31 -8.62
C LEU A 276 -20.65 6.80 -9.84
N PRO A 277 -21.96 7.10 -10.02
CA PRO A 277 -22.71 6.60 -11.17
C PRO A 277 -22.15 7.03 -12.54
N ASP A 278 -21.39 8.12 -12.59
CA ASP A 278 -20.78 8.66 -13.81
C ASP A 278 -19.37 8.09 -14.09
N ILE A 279 -18.87 7.19 -13.22
CA ILE A 279 -17.49 6.72 -13.27
C ILE A 279 -17.47 5.25 -13.70
N ALA A 280 -16.87 5.00 -14.86
CA ALA A 280 -16.62 3.63 -15.32
C ALA A 280 -15.64 2.92 -14.37
N THR A 281 -15.94 1.66 -14.04
CA THR A 281 -15.09 0.85 -13.17
C THR A 281 -14.92 -0.58 -13.67
N VAL A 282 -13.80 -1.20 -13.33
CA VAL A 282 -13.54 -2.63 -13.51
C VAL A 282 -13.05 -3.22 -12.18
N ASP A 283 -13.81 -4.18 -11.63
CA ASP A 283 -13.52 -4.83 -10.34
C ASP A 283 -13.27 -3.89 -9.15
N GLY A 284 -13.84 -2.68 -9.20
CA GLY A 284 -13.69 -1.62 -8.19
C GLY A 284 -12.62 -0.57 -8.51
N TYR A 285 -11.80 -0.78 -9.55
CA TYR A 285 -10.86 0.23 -10.05
C TYR A 285 -11.60 1.21 -10.97
N PRO A 286 -11.45 2.53 -10.82
CA PRO A 286 -11.92 3.46 -11.84
C PRO A 286 -11.12 3.27 -13.13
N VAL A 287 -11.74 3.63 -14.25
CA VAL A 287 -11.06 3.82 -15.54
C VAL A 287 -10.75 5.31 -15.69
N PRO A 288 -9.57 5.77 -15.28
CA PRO A 288 -9.16 7.15 -15.52
C PRO A 288 -8.75 7.38 -16.97
N ASP A 289 -8.75 8.65 -17.38
CA ASP A 289 -8.09 9.10 -18.60
C ASP A 289 -6.56 9.25 -18.41
N HIS A 290 -5.87 9.74 -19.45
CA HIS A 290 -4.42 9.94 -19.45
C HIS A 290 -3.93 10.85 -18.32
N ASP A 291 -4.73 11.85 -17.95
CA ASP A 291 -4.48 12.85 -16.91
C ASP A 291 -4.91 12.38 -15.52
N LEU A 292 -5.26 11.09 -15.41
CA LEU A 292 -5.74 10.43 -14.20
C LEU A 292 -7.08 10.95 -13.68
N ARG A 293 -7.86 11.64 -14.52
CA ARG A 293 -9.19 12.12 -14.19
C ARG A 293 -10.21 10.99 -14.35
N ILE A 294 -11.20 10.96 -13.47
CA ILE A 294 -12.28 9.96 -13.48
C ILE A 294 -13.63 10.60 -13.79
N GLY A 295 -14.33 10.02 -14.76
CA GLY A 295 -15.64 10.50 -15.21
C GLY A 295 -15.59 11.96 -15.71
N ARG A 296 -16.75 12.63 -15.69
CA ARG A 296 -16.89 14.03 -16.13
C ARG A 296 -16.56 15.07 -15.08
N HIS A 297 -16.36 14.68 -13.82
CA HIS A 297 -16.11 15.60 -12.72
C HIS A 297 -14.62 15.98 -12.65
N PRO A 298 -14.25 17.12 -12.03
CA PRO A 298 -12.84 17.52 -11.88
C PRO A 298 -12.14 16.73 -10.74
N VAL A 299 -12.22 15.40 -10.82
CA VAL A 299 -11.68 14.46 -9.82
C VAL A 299 -10.56 13.66 -10.47
N HIS A 300 -9.36 13.73 -9.89
CA HIS A 300 -8.20 12.91 -10.25
C HIS A 300 -7.96 11.82 -9.21
N VAL A 301 -7.38 10.70 -9.62
CA VAL A 301 -7.01 9.60 -8.72
C VAL A 301 -5.52 9.32 -8.77
N MET A 302 -4.94 8.94 -7.65
CA MET A 302 -3.56 8.44 -7.59
C MET A 302 -3.45 7.20 -6.71
N GLY A 303 -2.24 6.65 -6.60
CA GLY A 303 -2.01 5.40 -5.89
C GLY A 303 -2.63 4.22 -6.61
N ARG A 304 -3.13 3.24 -5.86
CA ARG A 304 -3.63 1.98 -6.46
C ARG A 304 -4.85 2.17 -7.36
N LEU A 305 -5.60 3.26 -7.22
CA LEU A 305 -6.72 3.55 -8.13
C LEU A 305 -6.27 3.92 -9.55
N ALA A 306 -5.04 4.44 -9.70
CA ALA A 306 -4.47 4.76 -11.00
C ALA A 306 -3.83 3.54 -11.70
N THR A 307 -4.00 2.32 -11.18
CA THR A 307 -3.37 1.10 -11.72
C THR A 307 -3.70 0.86 -13.19
N LEU A 308 -4.93 1.16 -13.62
CA LEU A 308 -5.33 0.94 -15.01
C LEU A 308 -4.58 1.83 -15.97
N GLU A 309 -4.03 2.97 -15.53
CA GLU A 309 -3.35 3.92 -16.42
C GLU A 309 -1.83 4.01 -16.17
N LEU A 310 -1.37 3.82 -14.93
CA LEU A 310 0.05 3.85 -14.58
C LEU A 310 0.69 2.46 -14.47
N GLY A 311 -0.11 1.40 -14.59
CA GLY A 311 0.36 0.02 -14.46
C GLY A 311 0.54 -0.46 -13.01
N PRO A 312 1.19 -1.61 -12.81
CA PRO A 312 1.19 -2.33 -11.53
C PRO A 312 1.94 -1.61 -10.40
N ALA A 313 2.84 -0.68 -10.75
CA ALA A 313 3.59 0.12 -9.80
C ALA A 313 2.83 1.37 -9.30
N ALA A 314 1.61 1.64 -9.79
CA ALA A 314 0.81 2.81 -9.42
C ALA A 314 0.65 3.01 -7.90
N GLY A 315 0.63 1.92 -7.14
CA GLY A 315 0.45 1.93 -5.68
C GLY A 315 1.70 2.18 -4.84
N ASN A 316 2.89 2.27 -5.45
CA ASN A 316 4.15 2.50 -4.73
C ASN A 316 4.64 3.96 -4.90
N LEU A 317 5.81 4.27 -4.34
CA LEU A 317 6.36 5.63 -4.38
C LEU A 317 6.75 6.11 -5.79
N TRP A 318 7.14 5.20 -6.68
CA TRP A 318 7.34 5.53 -8.10
C TRP A 318 6.02 5.93 -8.76
N GLY A 319 4.96 5.12 -8.55
CA GLY A 319 3.63 5.39 -9.09
C GLY A 319 3.04 6.70 -8.56
N ALA A 320 3.25 7.00 -7.28
CA ALA A 320 2.86 8.28 -6.70
C ALA A 320 3.54 9.47 -7.38
N ARG A 321 4.84 9.38 -7.69
CA ARG A 321 5.58 10.43 -8.41
C ARG A 321 5.06 10.60 -9.84
N MET A 322 4.78 9.50 -10.54
CA MET A 322 4.22 9.56 -11.90
C MET A 322 2.83 10.19 -11.91
N ALA A 323 1.98 9.81 -10.95
CA ALA A 323 0.66 10.41 -10.80
C ALA A 323 0.73 11.92 -10.53
N ALA A 324 1.59 12.33 -9.58
CA ALA A 324 1.79 13.74 -9.26
C ALA A 324 2.19 14.54 -10.50
N ARG A 325 3.17 14.05 -11.30
CA ARG A 325 3.59 14.71 -12.54
C ARG A 325 2.44 14.91 -13.53
N ARG A 326 1.68 13.86 -13.84
CA ARG A 326 0.56 13.94 -14.79
C ARG A 326 -0.53 14.88 -14.31
N ILE A 327 -0.92 14.76 -13.04
CA ILE A 327 -1.96 15.60 -12.45
C ILE A 327 -1.52 17.07 -12.42
N THR A 328 -0.26 17.36 -12.05
CA THR A 328 0.22 18.75 -12.06
C THR A 328 0.30 19.31 -13.49
N HIS A 329 0.75 18.53 -14.47
CA HIS A 329 0.72 18.94 -15.87
C HIS A 329 -0.72 19.24 -16.34
N ALA A 330 -1.67 18.35 -16.04
CA ALA A 330 -3.08 18.53 -16.41
C ALA A 330 -3.74 19.77 -15.77
N ILE A 331 -3.29 20.15 -14.57
CA ILE A 331 -3.84 21.31 -13.84
C ILE A 331 -3.15 22.62 -14.23
N THR A 332 -1.83 22.58 -14.47
CA THR A 332 -1.00 23.80 -14.56
C THR A 332 -0.35 24.02 -15.92
N GLY A 333 -0.31 23.00 -16.79
CA GLY A 333 0.47 22.98 -18.03
C GLY A 333 1.99 22.87 -17.83
N VAL A 334 2.48 22.76 -16.58
CA VAL A 334 3.92 22.65 -16.29
C VAL A 334 4.37 21.20 -16.43
N ASP A 335 5.38 20.99 -17.26
CA ASP A 335 6.07 19.72 -17.39
C ASP A 335 7.30 19.65 -16.46
N PHE A 336 7.37 18.61 -15.64
CA PHE A 336 8.48 18.33 -14.71
C PHE A 336 9.49 17.32 -15.28
N GLU A 337 9.38 16.91 -16.55
CA GLU A 337 10.37 16.04 -17.21
C GLU A 337 11.76 16.70 -17.37
N ALA A 338 11.85 18.03 -17.24
CA ALA A 338 13.02 18.81 -17.63
C ALA A 338 13.75 19.55 -16.49
N ILE A 339 14.01 18.90 -15.34
CA ILE A 339 15.13 19.34 -14.49
C ILE A 339 16.30 18.41 -14.78
N PRO A 340 17.28 18.80 -15.62
CA PRO A 340 18.53 18.06 -15.74
C PRO A 340 19.16 17.98 -14.36
N ALA A 341 19.76 16.85 -14.01
CA ALA A 341 20.70 16.78 -12.90
C ALA A 341 21.87 17.73 -13.20
N GLY A 342 21.74 18.99 -12.78
CA GLY A 342 22.79 19.98 -12.89
C GLY A 342 23.89 19.66 -11.87
N PRO A 343 25.17 19.87 -12.22
CA PRO A 343 26.25 19.66 -11.28
C PRO A 343 26.24 20.80 -10.26
N GLY A 344 25.94 20.48 -9.00
CA GLY A 344 26.23 21.35 -7.85
C GLY A 344 25.10 22.29 -7.42
N SER A 345 24.70 22.12 -6.15
CA SER A 345 24.21 23.13 -5.21
C SER A 345 23.71 24.48 -5.74
N GLY A 346 22.43 24.79 -5.47
CA GLY A 346 21.96 26.18 -5.43
C GLY A 346 20.47 26.35 -5.71
N ARG A 347 19.69 26.56 -4.64
CA ARG A 347 18.31 27.11 -4.59
C ARG A 347 17.67 27.37 -5.97
N GLY A 348 16.86 26.43 -6.44
CA GLY A 348 16.11 26.58 -7.69
C GLY A 348 14.98 27.61 -7.56
N ARG A 349 15.06 28.70 -8.32
CA ARG A 349 13.93 29.59 -8.60
C ARG A 349 13.09 29.01 -9.75
N PHE A 350 11.78 28.91 -9.54
CA PHE A 350 10.80 28.55 -10.56
C PHE A 350 10.60 29.70 -11.56
N SER A 351 10.61 29.40 -12.86
CA SER A 351 10.21 30.33 -13.93
C SER A 351 8.97 29.77 -14.63
N ARG A 352 7.89 30.55 -14.65
CA ARG A 352 6.74 30.31 -15.56
C ARG A 352 7.13 30.80 -16.96
N ARG A 353 6.74 30.08 -18.01
CA ARG A 353 6.64 30.64 -19.37
C ARG A 353 5.23 31.14 -19.59
#